data_AF-J7IPL0-F1
#
_entry.id   AF-J7IPL0-F1
#
_cell.length_a   1.000
_cell.length_b   1.000
_cell.length_c   1.000
_cell.angle_alpha   90.00
_cell.angle_beta   90.00
_cell.angle_gamma   90.00
#
_symmetry.space_group_name_H-M   'P 1'
#
loop_
_entity.id
_entity.type
_entity.pdbx_description
1 polymer ?
#
loop_
_entity_poly.entity_id
_entity_poly.type
_entity_poly.pdbx_seq_one_letter_code
_entity_poly.pdbx_strand_id
1 'polypeptide(L)'
;EVMALTRNESAVHERTGTYEDWHPGNHAAMILGPEIDLRIFPSHWVHGFAVRNDSGKGPPRSLQIFDAAGDAIHKIYPRDGTDLDLWDRTVAGPATGDGSQTLSLTSRRPTEAAKLRPELAEDLRSAWAKMTDTHQFLRMVSKMKMNRLGA
;
A
#
# COMPACT_ATOMS: atom_id res chain seq x y z
N GLU A 1 5.54 19.57 -1.13
CA GLU A 1 5.47 18.28 -1.85
C GLU A 1 6.43 17.26 -1.26
N VAL A 2 6.23 15.98 -1.56
CA VAL A 2 7.04 14.84 -1.15
C VAL A 2 7.05 13.81 -2.28
N MET A 3 7.92 12.80 -2.22
CA MET A 3 7.88 11.63 -3.09
C MET A 3 7.27 10.43 -2.35
N ALA A 4 6.22 9.86 -2.93
CA ALA A 4 5.53 8.65 -2.52
C ALA A 4 6.08 7.44 -3.28
N LEU A 5 6.52 6.41 -2.56
CA LEU A 5 7.07 5.18 -3.12
C LEU A 5 6.25 3.98 -2.67
N THR A 6 5.72 3.24 -3.65
CA THR A 6 5.07 1.94 -3.44
C THR A 6 5.72 0.93 -4.38
N ARG A 7 5.91 -0.31 -3.94
CA ARG A 7 6.53 -1.34 -4.76
C ARG A 7 5.99 -2.72 -4.48
N ASN A 8 6.28 -3.64 -5.39
CA ASN A 8 6.27 -5.07 -5.12
C ASN A 8 7.67 -5.63 -5.44
N GLU A 9 7.78 -6.96 -5.58
CA GLU A 9 9.05 -7.60 -5.91
C GLU A 9 9.57 -7.18 -7.29
N SER A 10 8.68 -7.01 -8.26
CA SER A 10 9.02 -6.83 -9.67
C SER A 10 8.94 -5.38 -10.19
N ALA A 11 8.28 -4.48 -9.47
CA ALA A 11 8.06 -3.10 -9.89
C ALA A 11 8.17 -2.13 -8.72
N VAL A 12 8.78 -0.97 -8.99
CA VAL A 12 8.86 0.17 -8.08
C VAL A 12 8.13 1.34 -8.74
N HIS A 13 7.24 1.99 -8.00
CA HIS A 13 6.51 3.17 -8.45
C HIS A 13 6.80 4.34 -7.51
N GLU A 14 7.35 5.41 -8.08
CA GLU A 14 7.66 6.66 -7.38
C GLU A 14 6.83 7.79 -7.99
N ARG A 15 6.19 8.59 -7.14
CA ARG A 15 5.34 9.71 -7.58
C ARG A 15 5.53 10.90 -6.66
N THR A 16 5.82 12.06 -7.23
CA THR A 16 5.98 13.31 -6.47
C THR A 16 4.68 14.07 -6.45
N GLY A 17 4.29 14.61 -5.29
CA GLY A 17 3.10 15.44 -5.16
C GLY A 17 2.79 15.79 -3.70
N THR A 18 1.54 16.16 -3.45
CA THR A 18 1.02 16.46 -2.10
C THR A 18 -0.03 15.43 -1.72
N TYR A 19 -0.03 15.01 -0.45
CA TYR A 19 -1.06 14.13 0.10
C TYR A 19 -2.30 14.98 0.40
N GLU A 20 -3.32 14.87 -0.44
CA GLU A 20 -4.55 15.65 -0.34
C GLU A 20 -5.80 14.78 -0.57
N ASP A 21 -6.97 15.34 -0.29
CA ASP A 21 -8.26 14.66 -0.48
C ASP A 21 -8.34 13.28 0.21
N TRP A 22 -8.07 13.29 1.52
CA TRP A 22 -8.10 12.10 2.37
C TRP A 22 -9.53 11.60 2.60
N HIS A 23 -9.75 10.34 2.26
CA HIS A 23 -11.00 9.62 2.47
C HIS A 23 -10.77 8.44 3.44
N PRO A 24 -11.20 8.56 4.71
CA PRO A 24 -11.01 7.51 5.68
C PRO A 24 -11.96 6.33 5.45
N GLY A 25 -11.53 5.13 5.85
CA GLY A 25 -12.40 3.97 5.94
C GLY A 25 -11.68 2.78 6.58
N ASN A 26 -12.45 1.96 7.32
CA ASN A 26 -11.87 0.87 8.12
C ASN A 26 -11.34 -0.28 7.27
N HIS A 27 -12.02 -0.59 6.15
CA HIS A 27 -11.61 -1.65 5.23
C HIS A 27 -10.75 -1.13 4.07
N ALA A 28 -11.07 0.07 3.60
CA ALA A 28 -10.34 0.75 2.54
C ALA A 28 -10.37 2.25 2.82
N ALA A 29 -9.23 2.89 2.67
CA ALA A 29 -9.04 4.33 2.74
C ALA A 29 -8.37 4.82 1.45
N MET A 30 -8.50 6.10 1.14
CA MET A 30 -8.05 6.64 -0.15
C MET A 30 -7.45 8.03 0.01
N ILE A 31 -6.51 8.34 -0.86
CA ILE A 31 -6.01 9.69 -1.12
C ILE A 31 -6.26 9.91 -2.60
N LEU A 32 -7.01 10.94 -2.97
CA LEU A 32 -7.45 11.18 -4.35
C LEU A 32 -6.88 12.49 -4.89
N GLY A 33 -5.56 12.65 -4.79
CA GLY A 33 -4.87 13.78 -5.38
C GLY A 33 -4.63 13.61 -6.90
N PRO A 34 -4.42 14.71 -7.64
CA PRO A 34 -4.04 14.70 -9.06
C PRO A 34 -2.68 14.02 -9.29
N GLU A 35 -1.77 14.13 -8.32
CA GLU A 35 -0.44 13.52 -8.39
C GLU A 35 -0.37 12.24 -7.56
N ILE A 36 -0.74 12.29 -6.27
CA ILE A 36 -0.72 11.15 -5.37
C ILE A 36 -2.14 10.59 -5.26
N ASP A 37 -2.37 9.46 -5.93
CA ASP A 37 -3.61 8.69 -5.86
C ASP A 37 -3.32 7.31 -5.25
N LEU A 38 -3.91 7.03 -4.08
CA LEU A 38 -3.66 5.83 -3.30
C LEU A 38 -4.95 5.10 -2.92
N ARG A 39 -4.87 3.76 -2.96
CA ARG A 39 -5.81 2.87 -2.28
C ARG A 39 -5.07 2.22 -1.13
N ILE A 40 -5.55 2.46 0.09
CA ILE A 40 -4.94 2.04 1.34
C ILE A 40 -5.84 1.00 1.99
N PHE A 41 -5.26 -0.11 2.44
CA PHE A 41 -5.94 -1.15 3.19
C PHE A 41 -5.39 -1.15 4.62
N PRO A 42 -6.03 -0.41 5.56
CA PRO A 42 -5.42 -0.11 6.87
C PRO A 42 -5.07 -1.34 7.70
N SER A 43 -5.80 -2.45 7.53
CA SER A 43 -5.53 -3.71 8.23
C SER A 43 -4.13 -4.29 7.95
N HIS A 44 -3.48 -3.86 6.87
CA HIS A 44 -2.13 -4.29 6.54
C HIS A 44 -1.06 -3.32 7.05
N TRP A 45 -1.39 -2.09 7.44
CA TRP A 45 -0.43 -1.10 7.90
C TRP A 45 -0.17 -1.31 9.40
N VAL A 46 0.94 -1.95 9.75
CA VAL A 46 1.18 -2.43 11.12
C VAL A 46 2.31 -1.68 11.83
N HIS A 47 3.41 -1.40 11.12
CA HIS A 47 4.55 -0.70 11.69
C HIS A 47 4.83 0.58 10.90
N GLY A 48 5.19 1.66 11.60
CA GLY A 48 5.50 2.95 10.99
C GLY A 48 6.72 3.58 11.67
N PHE A 49 7.66 4.08 10.86
CA PHE A 49 8.91 4.69 11.35
C PHE A 49 9.22 5.98 10.62
N ALA A 50 9.44 7.04 11.39
CA ALA A 50 10.10 8.25 10.92
C ALA A 50 11.61 8.06 11.01
N VAL A 51 12.27 7.86 9.88
CA VAL A 51 13.70 7.53 9.81
C VAL A 51 14.50 8.80 9.50
N ARG A 52 15.57 9.01 10.26
CA ARG A 52 16.64 9.97 9.95
C ARG A 52 17.89 9.21 9.53
N ASN A 53 18.55 9.69 8.48
CA ASN A 53 19.69 9.04 7.87
C ASN A 53 20.89 9.99 7.86
N ASP A 54 21.82 9.73 8.78
CA ASP A 54 23.03 10.55 8.95
C ASP A 54 24.22 10.04 8.14
N SER A 55 24.04 8.96 7.36
CA SER A 55 25.14 8.36 6.58
C SER A 55 25.61 9.20 5.38
N GLY A 56 24.88 10.27 5.05
CA GLY A 56 25.10 11.09 3.85
C GLY A 56 24.80 10.38 2.53
N LYS A 57 24.32 9.12 2.56
CA LYS A 57 23.93 8.35 1.38
C LYS A 57 22.42 8.10 1.38
N GLY A 58 21.74 8.57 0.34
CA GLY A 58 20.28 8.47 0.22
C GLY A 58 19.54 9.61 0.94
N PRO A 59 18.20 9.56 0.97
CA PRO A 59 17.40 10.63 1.55
C PRO A 59 17.67 10.80 3.06
N PRO A 60 17.78 12.05 3.56
CA PRO A 60 18.10 12.32 4.96
C PRO A 60 16.93 12.00 5.91
N ARG A 61 15.70 11.97 5.38
CA ARG A 61 14.47 11.75 6.14
C ARG A 61 13.52 10.85 5.32
N SER A 62 12.74 10.04 6.00
CA SER A 62 11.62 9.33 5.39
C SER A 62 10.58 8.90 6.42
N LEU A 63 9.34 8.70 6.00
CA LEU A 63 8.33 7.95 6.74
C LEU A 63 8.14 6.61 6.03
N GLN A 64 8.31 5.50 6.73
CA GLN A 64 8.25 4.17 6.15
C GLN A 64 7.23 3.30 6.89
N ILE A 65 6.36 2.64 6.12
CA ILE A 65 5.29 1.80 6.62
C ILE A 65 5.51 0.36 6.18
N PHE A 66 5.31 -0.56 7.12
CA PHE A 66 5.53 -2.00 6.93
C PHE A 66 4.32 -2.81 7.39
N ASP A 67 4.15 -3.99 6.79
CA ASP A 67 3.14 -4.96 7.20
C ASP A 67 3.57 -5.79 8.42
N ALA A 68 2.68 -6.68 8.87
CA ALA A 68 2.93 -7.54 10.01
C ALA A 68 4.08 -8.55 9.81
N ALA A 69 4.50 -8.80 8.56
CA ALA A 69 5.62 -9.67 8.23
C ALA A 69 6.94 -8.88 8.06
N GLY A 70 6.89 -7.55 8.14
CA GLY A 70 8.02 -6.65 7.97
C GLY A 70 8.24 -6.18 6.53
N ASP A 71 7.29 -6.42 5.63
CA ASP A 71 7.40 -6.02 4.24
C ASP A 71 7.02 -4.56 4.05
N ALA A 72 7.81 -3.85 3.24
CA ALA A 72 7.54 -2.44 2.95
C ALA A 72 6.23 -2.28 2.15
N ILE A 73 5.29 -1.52 2.72
CA ILE A 73 4.02 -1.18 2.07
C ILE A 73 4.16 0.14 1.32
N HIS A 74 4.67 1.16 2.00
CA HIS A 74 4.72 2.51 1.48
C HIS A 74 5.83 3.31 2.14
N LYS A 75 6.47 4.19 1.38
CA LYS A 75 7.50 5.10 1.89
C LYS A 75 7.28 6.50 1.35
N ILE A 76 7.50 7.48 2.20
CA ILE A 76 7.36 8.90 1.88
C ILE A 76 8.72 9.56 2.13
N TYR A 77 9.20 10.30 1.16
CA TYR A 77 10.48 11.01 1.22
C TYR A 77 10.27 12.50 0.99
N PRO A 78 10.78 13.37 1.87
CA PRO A 78 10.90 14.79 1.57
C PRO A 78 11.72 15.01 0.29
N ARG A 79 11.40 16.10 -0.39
CA ARG A 79 12.06 16.61 -1.59
C ARG A 79 12.53 18.04 -1.33
N ASP A 80 13.26 18.58 -2.30
CA ASP A 80 13.57 20.00 -2.31
C ASP A 80 12.27 20.80 -2.28
N GLY A 81 12.13 21.70 -1.29
CA GLY A 81 10.91 22.48 -1.07
C GLY A 81 9.84 21.80 -0.20
N THR A 82 10.08 20.60 0.36
CA THR A 82 9.23 20.12 1.47
C THR A 82 9.37 21.06 2.66
N ASP A 83 8.25 21.50 3.23
CA ASP A 83 8.26 22.16 4.54
C ASP A 83 8.68 21.14 5.62
N LEU A 84 9.95 21.22 5.99
CA LEU A 84 10.58 20.30 6.93
C LEU A 84 10.10 20.51 8.37
N ASP A 85 9.66 21.70 8.72
CA ASP A 85 9.11 21.99 10.04
C ASP A 85 7.71 21.38 10.17
N LEU A 86 6.89 21.50 9.12
CA LEU A 86 5.61 20.79 9.04
C LEU A 86 5.81 19.29 9.06
N TRP A 87 6.74 18.77 8.26
CA TRP A 87 7.09 17.35 8.25
C TRP A 87 7.41 16.82 9.64
N ASP A 88 8.34 17.48 10.35
CA ASP A 88 8.81 17.04 11.66
C ASP A 88 7.65 17.05 12.68
N ARG A 89 6.76 18.05 12.66
CA ARG A 89 5.55 18.07 13.50
C ARG A 89 4.57 16.96 13.14
N THR A 90 4.34 16.71 11.85
CA THR A 90 3.39 15.69 11.38
C THR A 90 3.82 14.29 11.80
N VAL A 91 5.11 13.94 11.63
CA VAL A 91 5.59 12.59 12.00
C VAL A 91 5.77 12.41 13.51
N ALA A 92 5.95 13.49 14.27
CA ALA A 92 6.02 13.44 15.73
C ALA A 92 4.66 13.14 16.39
N GLY A 93 3.56 13.60 15.79
CA GLY A 93 2.20 13.38 16.32
C GLY A 93 1.84 11.91 16.61
N PRO A 94 2.04 10.97 15.67
CA PRO A 94 1.74 9.55 15.87
C PRO A 94 2.87 8.75 16.53
N ALA A 95 3.99 9.39 16.92
CA ALA A 95 5.11 8.68 17.51
C ALA A 95 4.72 8.04 18.85
N THR A 96 4.98 6.75 19.01
CA THR A 96 4.62 5.99 20.21
C THR A 96 5.61 6.18 21.36
N GLY A 97 6.80 6.72 21.07
CA GLY A 97 7.91 6.79 22.02
C GLY A 97 8.62 5.45 22.25
N ASP A 98 8.21 4.38 21.55
CA ASP A 98 8.88 3.08 21.61
C ASP A 98 10.26 3.18 20.95
N GLY A 99 11.30 2.91 21.75
CA GLY A 99 12.70 2.90 21.34
C GLY A 99 13.24 1.50 21.01
N SER A 100 12.37 0.47 20.95
CA SER A 100 12.77 -0.88 20.63
C SER A 100 13.47 -0.97 19.28
N GLN A 101 14.58 -1.70 19.24
CA GLN A 101 15.32 -1.99 18.01
C GLN A 101 14.91 -3.33 17.39
N THR A 102 13.85 -3.97 17.91
CA THR A 102 13.32 -5.24 17.42
C THR A 102 11.81 -5.13 17.18
N LEU A 103 11.33 -5.93 16.23
CA LEU A 103 9.92 -6.02 15.88
C LEU A 103 9.39 -7.44 16.10
N SER A 104 8.19 -7.54 16.66
CA SER A 104 7.44 -8.78 16.69
C SER A 104 6.73 -8.98 15.36
N LEU A 105 7.32 -9.79 14.50
CA LEU A 105 6.79 -10.09 13.17
C LEU A 105 5.97 -11.37 13.16
N THR A 106 5.02 -11.44 12.23
CA THR A 106 4.23 -12.63 11.91
C THR A 106 4.75 -13.28 10.64
N SER A 107 4.47 -14.57 10.45
CA SER A 107 4.87 -15.26 9.22
C SER A 107 4.14 -14.68 8.01
N ARG A 108 4.89 -14.38 6.95
CA ARG A 108 4.32 -13.95 5.67
C ARG A 108 3.32 -14.97 5.18
N ARG A 109 2.14 -14.51 4.76
CA ARG A 109 1.15 -15.37 4.10
C ARG A 109 1.69 -15.81 2.73
N PRO A 110 1.77 -17.13 2.44
CA PRO A 110 2.19 -17.61 1.14
C PRO A 110 1.25 -17.13 0.03
N THR A 111 1.80 -16.89 -1.16
CA THR A 111 1.00 -16.61 -2.36
C THR A 111 0.12 -17.81 -2.68
N GLU A 112 -1.17 -17.59 -2.90
CA GLU A 112 -2.07 -18.65 -3.33
C GLU A 112 -1.78 -19.04 -4.79
N ALA A 113 -1.69 -20.35 -5.05
CA ALA A 113 -1.66 -20.88 -6.41
C ALA A 113 -2.98 -20.61 -7.15
N ALA A 114 -2.98 -20.77 -8.48
CA ALA A 114 -4.17 -20.61 -9.30
C ALA A 114 -5.30 -21.55 -8.83
N LYS A 115 -6.48 -21.00 -8.55
CA LYS A 115 -7.70 -21.78 -8.26
C LYS A 115 -8.49 -21.93 -9.55
N LEU A 116 -8.12 -22.93 -10.35
CA LEU A 116 -8.69 -23.18 -11.67
C LEU A 116 -10.04 -23.90 -11.57
N ARG A 117 -10.99 -23.52 -12.43
CA ARG A 117 -12.27 -24.21 -12.64
C ARG A 117 -12.62 -24.24 -14.14
N PRO A 118 -11.89 -25.05 -14.96
CA PRO A 118 -12.04 -25.06 -16.41
C PRO A 118 -13.48 -25.31 -16.89
N GLU A 119 -14.28 -26.05 -16.12
CA GLU A 119 -15.68 -26.33 -16.40
C GLU A 119 -16.59 -25.10 -16.33
N LEU A 120 -16.16 -24.01 -15.68
CA LEU A 120 -16.89 -22.74 -15.57
C LEU A 120 -16.39 -21.68 -16.56
N ALA A 121 -15.60 -22.06 -17.57
CA ALA A 121 -14.95 -21.10 -18.46
C ALA A 121 -15.95 -20.22 -19.26
N GLU A 122 -17.07 -20.80 -19.72
CA GLU A 122 -18.12 -20.02 -20.41
C GLU A 122 -18.89 -19.10 -19.46
N ASP A 123 -19.19 -19.58 -18.25
CA ASP A 123 -19.83 -18.76 -17.22
C ASP A 123 -18.96 -17.57 -16.83
N LEU A 124 -17.64 -17.79 -16.69
CA LEU A 124 -16.66 -16.75 -16.42
C LEU A 124 -16.65 -15.69 -17.53
N ARG A 125 -16.54 -16.11 -18.80
CA ARG A 125 -16.55 -15.20 -19.96
C ARG A 125 -17.85 -14.40 -20.04
N SER A 126 -18.99 -15.05 -19.84
CA SER A 126 -20.33 -14.43 -19.85
C SER A 126 -20.50 -13.42 -18.72
N ALA A 127 -20.02 -13.73 -17.51
CA ALA A 127 -20.07 -12.82 -16.37
C ALA A 127 -19.10 -11.64 -16.55
N TRP A 128 -17.90 -11.89 -17.05
CA TRP A 128 -16.90 -10.85 -17.33
C TRP A 128 -17.43 -9.84 -18.35
N ALA A 129 -18.04 -10.31 -19.44
CA ALA A 129 -18.59 -9.44 -20.49
C ALA A 129 -19.70 -8.51 -20.00
N LYS A 130 -20.35 -8.82 -18.87
CA LYS A 130 -21.41 -8.02 -18.27
C LYS A 130 -20.92 -7.07 -17.18
N MET A 131 -19.62 -7.09 -16.85
CA MET A 131 -19.08 -6.19 -15.85
C MET A 131 -19.13 -4.75 -16.33
N THR A 132 -19.55 -3.86 -15.42
CA THR A 132 -19.61 -2.41 -15.67
C THR A 132 -18.65 -1.63 -14.77
N ASP A 133 -18.01 -2.31 -13.82
CA ASP A 133 -17.13 -1.71 -12.82
C ASP A 133 -16.03 -2.71 -12.44
N THR A 134 -14.78 -2.24 -12.34
CA THR A 134 -13.60 -3.07 -12.04
C THR A 134 -13.68 -3.74 -10.66
N HIS A 135 -14.35 -3.13 -9.68
CA HIS A 135 -14.57 -3.67 -8.35
C HIS A 135 -15.50 -4.90 -8.34
N GLN A 136 -16.24 -5.15 -9.42
CA GLN A 136 -17.07 -6.35 -9.57
C GLN A 136 -16.23 -7.62 -9.76
N PHE A 137 -15.00 -7.49 -10.30
CA PHE A 137 -14.16 -8.63 -10.68
C PHE A 137 -13.91 -9.60 -9.53
N LEU A 138 -13.43 -9.09 -8.39
CA LEU A 138 -13.07 -9.94 -7.25
C LEU A 138 -14.29 -10.69 -6.67
N ARG A 139 -15.46 -10.04 -6.67
CA ARG A 139 -16.72 -10.67 -6.25
C ARG A 139 -17.17 -11.73 -7.26
N MET A 140 -17.01 -11.47 -8.56
CA MET A 140 -17.36 -12.40 -9.63
C MET A 140 -16.54 -13.69 -9.55
N VAL A 141 -15.20 -13.60 -9.52
CA VAL A 141 -14.35 -14.80 -9.47
C VAL A 141 -14.50 -15.57 -8.16
N SER A 142 -14.70 -14.87 -7.04
CA SER A 142 -14.94 -15.50 -5.73
C SER A 142 -16.21 -16.36 -5.71
N LYS A 143 -17.30 -15.91 -6.35
CA LYS A 143 -18.53 -16.71 -6.49
C LYS A 143 -18.31 -18.02 -7.25
N MET A 144 -17.38 -18.03 -8.20
CA MET A 144 -16.98 -19.22 -8.96
C MET A 144 -15.91 -20.07 -8.24
N LYS A 145 -15.50 -19.66 -7.04
CA LYS A 145 -14.39 -20.25 -6.25
C LYS A 145 -13.04 -20.20 -6.98
N MET A 146 -12.87 -19.24 -7.88
CA MET A 146 -11.59 -18.92 -8.52
C MET A 146 -10.89 -17.77 -7.79
N ASN A 147 -9.58 -17.64 -8.01
CA ASN A 147 -8.82 -16.42 -7.71
C ASN A 147 -8.40 -15.73 -9.01
N ARG A 148 -7.80 -14.54 -8.92
CA ARG A 148 -7.41 -13.75 -10.11
C ARG A 148 -6.50 -14.51 -11.08
N LEU A 149 -5.63 -15.40 -10.58
CA LEU A 149 -4.73 -16.18 -11.43
C LEU A 149 -5.44 -17.38 -12.08
N GLY A 150 -6.47 -17.92 -11.44
CA GLY A 150 -7.22 -19.07 -11.93
C GLY A 150 -8.41 -18.71 -12.84
N ALA A 151 -8.86 -17.46 -12.82
CA ALA A 151 -9.85 -16.90 -13.73
C ALA A 151 -9.18 -16.43 -15.03
#